data_AF-A0A0N0U7B0-F1
#
_entry.id   AF-A0A0N0U7B0-F1
#
_cell.length_a   1.000
_cell.length_b   1.000
_cell.length_c   1.000
_cell.angle_alpha   90.00
_cell.angle_beta   90.00
_cell.angle_gamma   90.00
#
_symmetry.space_group_name_H-M   'P 1'
#
loop_
_entity.id
_entity.type
_entity.pdbx_description
1 polymer ?
#
loop_
_entity_poly.entity_id
_entity_poly.type
_entity_poly.pdbx_seq_one_letter_code
_entity_poly.pdbx_strand_id
1 'polypeptide(L)'
;MSKDWRISLASRNKLFYNDIPYVPILMENIYTYVAFKDHEKNGVKTIQTMGQLVPKTETRAILVSLTPGNNTVFPISFKILNINDIYIKDSNQVYCPIWKKHIVFKIYGTLKIEESKNILEVSHLVPIQDIYGTWDAMTTLSIIACSFFFYYRTKGQNNMLRLQWDKMKKKTNLNSLQREL
;
A
#
# COMPACT_ATOMS: atom_id res chain seq x y z
N MET A 1 -27.05 -2.61 29.29
CA MET A 1 -26.74 -1.84 28.07
C MET A 1 -25.28 -2.08 27.71
N SER A 2 -25.02 -2.66 26.52
CA SER A 2 -23.73 -3.26 26.18
C SER A 2 -22.57 -2.24 26.11
N LYS A 3 -21.43 -2.61 26.73
CA LYS A 3 -20.11 -1.94 26.70
C LYS A 3 -19.38 -2.10 25.35
N ASP A 4 -20.00 -2.70 24.33
CA ASP A 4 -19.34 -3.10 23.07
C ASP A 4 -19.00 -1.97 22.11
N TRP A 5 -19.62 -0.79 22.22
CA TRP A 5 -19.32 0.31 21.28
C TRP A 5 -17.87 0.83 21.41
N ARG A 6 -17.25 0.68 22.59
CA ARG A 6 -15.85 1.06 22.80
C ARG A 6 -14.87 0.03 22.26
N ILE A 7 -15.29 -1.24 22.22
CA ILE A 7 -14.55 -2.28 21.49
C ILE A 7 -14.71 -1.99 20.00
N SER A 8 -15.89 -1.61 19.49
CA SER A 8 -16.12 -1.24 18.08
C SER A 8 -15.17 -0.16 17.53
N LEU A 9 -14.74 0.81 18.35
CA LEU A 9 -13.73 1.81 17.96
C LEU A 9 -12.30 1.25 17.90
N ALA A 10 -11.94 0.34 18.81
CA ALA A 10 -10.63 -0.33 18.85
C ALA A 10 -10.56 -1.57 17.92
N SER A 11 -11.73 -2.11 17.58
CA SER A 11 -11.98 -3.20 16.66
C SER A 11 -12.64 -2.67 15.39
N ARG A 12 -12.08 -1.61 14.80
CA ARG A 12 -12.08 -1.49 13.33
C ARG A 12 -11.24 -2.62 12.69
N ASN A 13 -11.38 -3.84 13.21
CA ASN A 13 -11.27 -5.05 12.44
C ASN A 13 -12.54 -5.11 11.59
N LYS A 14 -12.36 -5.05 10.27
CA LYS A 14 -13.34 -5.48 9.27
C LYS A 14 -14.54 -4.54 9.00
N LEU A 15 -14.24 -3.33 8.54
CA LEU A 15 -15.08 -2.67 7.52
C LEU A 15 -14.25 -2.46 6.24
N PHE A 16 -13.49 -3.48 5.83
CA PHE A 16 -12.82 -3.51 4.53
C PHE A 16 -13.37 -4.69 3.74
N TYR A 17 -14.60 -4.48 3.26
CA TYR A 17 -15.27 -5.36 2.32
C TYR A 17 -14.74 -4.95 0.93
N ASN A 18 -13.90 -5.78 0.31
CA ASN A 18 -13.45 -5.78 -1.09
C ASN A 18 -12.86 -4.50 -1.74
N ASP A 19 -12.95 -3.32 -1.14
CA ASP A 19 -12.51 -2.03 -1.72
C ASP A 19 -11.43 -1.37 -0.84
N ILE A 20 -10.29 -2.04 -0.62
CA ILE A 20 -9.13 -1.31 -0.06
C ILE A 20 -8.61 -0.40 -1.16
N PRO A 21 -8.69 0.95 -1.01
CA PRO A 21 -8.16 1.84 -2.02
C PRO A 21 -6.64 1.60 -2.14
N TYR A 22 -6.16 1.51 -3.37
CA TYR A 22 -4.72 1.40 -3.62
C TYR A 22 -4.03 2.62 -3.03
N VAL A 23 -3.16 2.37 -2.06
CA VAL A 23 -2.53 3.46 -1.30
C VAL A 23 -1.47 4.12 -2.16
N PRO A 24 -1.54 5.43 -2.40
CA PRO A 24 -0.52 6.14 -3.15
C PRO A 24 0.79 6.14 -2.37
N ILE A 25 1.84 5.60 -2.97
CA ILE A 25 3.19 5.54 -2.42
C ILE A 25 4.18 5.89 -3.53
N LEU A 26 5.06 6.87 -3.26
CA LEU A 26 6.22 7.13 -4.10
C LEU A 26 7.16 5.93 -4.09
N MET A 27 7.67 5.56 -5.26
CA MET A 27 8.36 4.29 -5.44
C MET A 27 9.61 4.16 -4.54
N GLU A 28 10.31 5.26 -4.27
CA GLU A 28 11.42 5.33 -3.32
C GLU A 28 11.07 4.98 -1.87
N ASN A 29 9.80 5.16 -1.48
CA ASN A 29 9.34 4.90 -0.12
C ASN A 29 8.86 3.46 0.08
N ILE A 30 8.73 2.66 -1.00
CA ILE A 30 8.22 1.29 -0.92
C ILE A 30 9.12 0.41 -0.04
N TYR A 31 10.45 0.49 -0.19
CA TYR A 31 11.37 -0.31 0.62
C TYR A 31 11.30 0.03 2.11
N THR A 32 11.17 1.31 2.45
CA THR A 32 10.95 1.75 3.83
C THR A 32 9.64 1.18 4.37
N TYR A 33 8.60 1.14 3.54
CA TYR A 33 7.30 0.63 3.93
C TYR A 33 7.29 -0.88 4.22
N VAL A 34 7.94 -1.68 3.38
CA VAL A 34 8.02 -3.14 3.59
C VAL A 34 8.98 -3.53 4.72
N ALA A 35 9.91 -2.65 5.10
CA ALA A 35 10.85 -2.87 6.19
C ALA A 35 10.22 -2.73 7.60
N PHE A 36 8.99 -2.23 7.72
CA PHE A 36 8.33 -2.11 9.02
C PHE A 36 8.05 -3.49 9.64
N LYS A 37 8.39 -3.66 10.93
CA LYS A 37 8.30 -4.96 11.65
C LYS A 37 6.88 -5.54 11.71
N ASP A 38 5.86 -4.70 11.59
CA ASP A 38 4.45 -5.07 11.59
C ASP A 38 3.82 -5.05 10.19
N HIS A 39 4.60 -4.80 9.13
CA HIS A 39 4.12 -4.78 7.74
C HIS A 39 3.36 -6.06 7.38
N GLU A 40 3.86 -7.23 7.80
CA GLU A 40 3.22 -8.50 7.49
C GLU A 40 1.80 -8.64 8.06
N LYS A 41 1.54 -8.06 9.24
CA LYS A 41 0.26 -8.20 9.96
C LYS A 41 -0.68 -7.03 9.73
N ASN A 42 -0.13 -5.81 9.66
CA ASN A 42 -0.89 -4.57 9.68
C ASN A 42 -0.49 -3.60 8.56
N GLY A 43 0.50 -3.95 7.74
CA GLY A 43 0.96 -3.12 6.64
C GLY A 43 -0.02 -3.10 5.48
N VAL A 44 -0.08 -1.95 4.80
CA VAL A 44 -0.70 -1.83 3.49
C VAL A 44 0.03 -2.74 2.51
N LYS A 45 -0.72 -3.63 1.88
CA LYS A 45 -0.19 -4.49 0.82
C LYS A 45 -0.61 -3.96 -0.55
N THR A 46 -1.80 -3.39 -0.68
CA THR A 46 -2.32 -2.84 -1.95
C THR A 46 -1.92 -1.37 -2.14
N ILE A 47 -1.09 -1.10 -3.13
CA ILE A 47 -0.50 0.22 -3.36
C ILE A 47 -0.76 0.71 -4.79
N GLN A 48 -0.76 2.02 -4.94
CA GLN A 48 -0.69 2.74 -6.20
C GLN A 48 0.66 3.45 -6.23
N THR A 49 1.40 3.31 -7.33
CA THR A 49 2.67 4.01 -7.53
C THR A 49 2.81 4.44 -8.98
N MET A 50 3.89 5.12 -9.32
CA MET A 50 4.23 5.43 -10.70
C MET A 50 5.72 5.30 -10.94
N GLY A 51 6.09 5.00 -12.17
CA GLY A 51 7.49 4.89 -12.55
C GLY A 51 7.67 4.61 -14.03
N GLN A 52 8.93 4.64 -14.44
CA GLN A 52 9.30 4.16 -15.76
C GLN A 52 9.41 2.64 -15.76
N LEU A 53 8.73 1.99 -16.70
CA LEU A 53 8.72 0.54 -16.87
C LEU A 53 9.90 0.09 -17.73
N VAL A 54 10.68 -0.85 -17.21
CA VAL A 54 11.77 -1.50 -17.93
C VAL A 54 11.49 -3.00 -17.98
N PRO A 55 10.99 -3.53 -19.13
CA PRO A 55 10.67 -4.95 -19.23
C PRO A 55 11.93 -5.81 -19.08
N LYS A 56 11.80 -6.96 -18.41
CA LYS A 56 12.87 -7.96 -18.28
C LYS A 56 12.48 -9.26 -18.96
N THR A 57 11.27 -9.72 -18.72
CA THR A 57 10.64 -10.86 -19.39
C THR A 57 9.19 -10.51 -19.71
N GLU A 58 8.44 -11.44 -20.29
CA GLU A 58 7.01 -11.23 -20.60
C GLU A 58 6.16 -10.98 -19.35
N THR A 59 6.54 -11.55 -18.20
CA THR A 59 5.77 -11.51 -16.95
C THR A 59 6.46 -10.74 -15.82
N ARG A 60 7.66 -10.21 -16.06
CA ARG A 60 8.43 -9.44 -15.06
C ARG A 60 9.06 -8.20 -15.68
N ALA A 61 9.07 -7.13 -14.91
CA ALA A 61 9.73 -5.88 -15.25
C ALA A 61 10.36 -5.25 -14.01
N ILE A 62 11.09 -4.16 -14.24
CA ILE A 62 11.59 -3.27 -13.21
C ILE A 62 10.88 -1.93 -13.37
N LEU A 63 10.41 -1.39 -12.26
CA LEU A 63 9.94 -0.01 -12.17
C LEU A 63 11.09 0.87 -11.68
N VAL A 64 11.30 2.01 -12.34
CA VAL A 64 12.34 2.99 -11.98
C VAL A 64 11.68 4.28 -11.50
N SER A 65 12.26 4.92 -10.47
CA SER A 65 11.75 6.19 -9.95
C SER A 65 11.73 7.26 -11.04
N LEU A 66 10.75 8.17 -10.94
CA LEU A 66 10.70 9.39 -11.74
C LEU A 66 11.15 10.61 -10.93
N THR A 67 11.46 10.44 -9.65
CA THR A 67 11.92 11.52 -8.78
C THR A 67 13.33 11.95 -9.21
N PRO A 68 13.56 13.24 -9.52
CA PRO A 68 14.86 13.72 -9.98
C PRO A 68 16.00 13.35 -9.01
N GLY A 69 17.08 12.76 -9.54
CA GLY A 69 18.23 12.32 -8.76
C GLY A 69 18.03 11.02 -7.96
N ASN A 70 16.84 10.40 -8.04
CA ASN A 70 16.55 9.14 -7.37
C ASN A 70 16.71 7.96 -8.32
N ASN A 71 17.58 7.02 -7.96
CA ASN A 71 17.86 5.81 -8.76
C ASN A 71 17.19 4.55 -8.18
N THR A 72 16.16 4.71 -7.34
CA THR A 72 15.48 3.56 -6.76
C THR A 72 14.83 2.74 -7.88
N VAL A 73 14.86 1.43 -7.71
CA VAL A 73 14.23 0.48 -8.62
C VAL A 73 13.45 -0.54 -7.81
N PHE A 74 12.29 -0.96 -8.33
CA PHE A 74 11.45 -1.95 -7.68
C PHE A 74 11.01 -3.04 -8.67
N PRO A 75 11.17 -4.33 -8.35
CA PRO A 75 10.73 -5.40 -9.22
C PRO A 75 9.21 -5.51 -9.23
N ILE A 76 8.64 -5.76 -10.40
CA ILE A 76 7.20 -5.92 -10.59
C ILE A 76 6.89 -7.18 -11.39
N SER A 77 5.72 -7.76 -11.13
CA SER A 77 5.22 -8.94 -11.84
C SER A 77 3.85 -8.71 -12.46
N PHE A 78 3.68 -9.22 -13.67
CA PHE A 78 2.43 -9.21 -14.43
C PHE A 78 1.75 -10.58 -14.44
N LYS A 79 2.16 -11.53 -13.59
CA LYS A 79 1.68 -12.92 -13.61
C LYS A 79 0.16 -13.07 -13.52
N ILE A 80 -0.52 -12.13 -12.87
CA ILE A 80 -1.98 -12.16 -12.68
C ILE A 80 -2.73 -11.35 -13.74
N LEU A 81 -2.03 -10.59 -14.58
CA LEU A 81 -2.65 -9.78 -15.62
C LEU A 81 -3.01 -10.66 -16.82
N ASN A 82 -4.14 -10.36 -17.43
CA ASN A 82 -4.49 -11.00 -18.70
C ASN A 82 -3.67 -10.38 -19.83
N ILE A 83 -3.55 -11.11 -20.94
CA ILE A 83 -2.90 -10.62 -22.16
C ILE A 83 -3.50 -9.28 -22.60
N ASN A 84 -4.82 -9.12 -22.50
CA ASN A 84 -5.50 -7.88 -22.89
C ASN A 84 -5.17 -6.67 -21.99
N ASP A 85 -4.65 -6.90 -20.78
CA ASP A 85 -4.26 -5.83 -19.85
C ASP A 85 -2.85 -5.28 -20.17
N ILE A 86 -2.02 -6.07 -20.86
CA ILE A 86 -0.62 -5.75 -21.15
C ILE A 86 -0.29 -5.69 -22.65
N TYR A 87 -1.19 -6.13 -23.53
CA TYR A 87 -1.07 -6.05 -24.98
C TYR A 87 -2.19 -5.19 -25.57
N ILE A 88 -1.81 -4.30 -26.49
CA ILE A 88 -2.73 -3.49 -27.29
C ILE A 88 -2.51 -3.80 -28.77
N LYS A 89 -3.58 -3.71 -29.56
CA LYS A 89 -3.45 -3.80 -31.01
C LYS A 89 -2.78 -2.55 -31.56
N ASP A 90 -1.89 -2.73 -32.51
CA ASP A 90 -1.38 -1.65 -33.34
C ASP A 90 -2.32 -1.32 -34.51
N SER A 91 -1.92 -0.35 -35.34
CA SER A 91 -2.64 0.02 -36.56
C SER A 91 -2.81 -1.13 -37.55
N ASN A 92 -1.97 -2.17 -37.44
CA ASN A 92 -1.94 -3.34 -38.29
C ASN A 92 -2.68 -4.54 -37.66
N GLN A 93 -3.46 -4.31 -36.59
CA GLN A 93 -4.18 -5.34 -35.81
C GLN A 93 -3.26 -6.37 -35.12
N VAL A 94 -1.96 -6.12 -35.03
CA VAL A 94 -1.00 -6.98 -34.35
C VAL A 94 -0.93 -6.61 -32.87
N TYR A 95 -0.99 -7.61 -31.99
CA TYR A 95 -0.83 -7.40 -30.55
C TYR A 95 0.62 -7.03 -30.23
N CYS A 96 0.80 -5.88 -29.60
CA CYS A 96 2.09 -5.41 -29.12
C CYS A 96 1.99 -5.07 -27.62
N PRO A 97 3.05 -5.34 -26.84
CA PRO A 97 3.03 -4.94 -25.44
C PRO A 97 2.88 -3.43 -25.29
N ILE A 98 2.07 -2.99 -24.32
CA ILE A 98 1.79 -1.56 -24.07
C ILE A 98 3.05 -0.74 -23.81
N TRP A 99 4.09 -1.36 -23.27
CA TRP A 99 5.37 -0.72 -22.99
C TRP A 99 6.23 -0.43 -24.22
N LYS A 100 5.83 -0.89 -25.41
CA LYS A 100 6.47 -0.44 -26.67
C LYS A 100 6.01 0.96 -27.09
N LYS A 101 4.82 1.40 -26.65
CA LYS A 101 4.26 2.72 -26.99
C LYS A 101 4.37 3.73 -25.85
N HIS A 102 4.31 3.26 -24.61
CA HIS A 102 4.40 4.10 -23.41
C HIS A 102 5.51 3.58 -22.51
N ILE A 103 6.28 4.47 -21.90
CA ILE A 103 7.37 4.07 -21.00
C ILE A 103 7.08 4.37 -19.53
N VAL A 104 6.18 5.32 -19.26
CA VAL A 104 5.83 5.75 -17.91
C VAL A 104 4.39 5.34 -17.59
N PHE A 105 4.22 4.71 -16.43
CA PHE A 105 2.95 4.15 -16.04
C PHE A 105 2.62 4.45 -14.58
N LYS A 106 1.32 4.57 -14.34
CA LYS A 106 0.71 4.45 -13.03
C LYS A 106 0.39 2.98 -12.81
N ILE A 107 0.84 2.45 -11.69
CA ILE A 107 0.81 1.02 -11.38
C ILE A 107 -0.01 0.81 -10.13
N TYR A 108 -0.92 -0.13 -10.19
CA TYR A 108 -1.72 -0.59 -9.08
C TYR A 108 -1.37 -2.04 -8.83
N GLY A 109 -1.15 -2.42 -7.58
CA GLY A 109 -0.77 -3.79 -7.29
C GLY A 109 -0.70 -4.10 -5.81
N THR A 110 -0.35 -5.35 -5.53
CA THR A 110 -0.17 -5.86 -4.17
C THR A 110 1.30 -6.20 -3.95
N LEU A 111 1.88 -5.65 -2.89
CA LEU A 111 3.20 -6.01 -2.38
C LEU A 111 3.14 -7.44 -1.84
N LYS A 112 3.99 -8.30 -2.39
CA LYS A 112 4.16 -9.69 -2.00
C LYS A 112 5.64 -10.02 -1.81
N ILE A 113 5.91 -11.10 -1.10
CA ILE A 113 7.24 -11.69 -1.04
C ILE A 113 7.23 -12.91 -1.96
N GLU A 114 8.10 -12.89 -2.97
CA GLU A 114 8.35 -14.00 -3.88
C GLU A 114 9.84 -14.33 -3.84
N GLU A 115 10.22 -15.59 -3.63
CA GLU A 115 11.63 -16.02 -3.56
C GLU A 115 12.48 -15.17 -2.58
N SER A 116 11.89 -14.81 -1.42
CA SER A 116 12.51 -13.94 -0.41
C SER A 116 12.80 -12.49 -0.84
N LYS A 117 12.19 -12.02 -1.95
CA LYS A 117 12.27 -10.65 -2.43
C LYS A 117 10.89 -10.00 -2.43
N ASN A 118 10.85 -8.72 -2.06
CA ASN A 118 9.63 -7.93 -2.21
C ASN A 118 9.38 -7.65 -3.69
N ILE A 119 8.19 -7.99 -4.17
CA ILE A 119 7.73 -7.77 -5.55
C ILE A 119 6.36 -7.11 -5.53
N LEU A 120 6.11 -6.24 -6.50
CA LEU A 120 4.78 -5.67 -6.72
C LEU A 120 4.06 -6.52 -7.77
N GLU A 121 3.09 -7.31 -7.32
CA GLU A 121 2.21 -8.03 -8.22
C GLU A 121 1.16 -7.05 -8.76
N VAL A 122 1.26 -6.73 -10.05
CA VAL A 122 0.47 -5.69 -10.70
C VAL A 122 -0.93 -6.21 -11.00
N SER A 123 -1.94 -5.48 -10.55
CA SER A 123 -3.35 -5.71 -10.88
C SER A 123 -3.84 -4.84 -12.03
N HIS A 124 -3.32 -3.61 -12.15
CA HIS A 124 -3.64 -2.69 -13.25
C HIS A 124 -2.47 -1.79 -13.60
N LEU A 125 -2.32 -1.50 -14.89
CA LEU A 125 -1.32 -0.59 -15.43
C LEU A 125 -2.02 0.48 -16.27
N VAL A 126 -1.68 1.75 -16.06
CA VAL A 126 -2.27 2.87 -16.81
C VAL A 126 -1.14 3.75 -17.36
N PRO A 127 -1.05 3.94 -18.70
CA PRO A 127 -0.04 4.82 -19.28
C PRO A 127 -0.30 6.27 -18.86
N ILE A 128 0.76 6.99 -18.48
CA ILE A 128 0.66 8.39 -18.06
C ILE A 128 0.98 9.31 -19.24
N GLN A 129 0.11 10.29 -19.49
CA GLN A 129 0.33 11.34 -20.48
C GLN A 129 0.99 12.57 -19.86
N ASP A 130 0.44 13.08 -18.76
CA ASP A 130 1.02 14.19 -17.99
C ASP A 130 1.86 13.65 -16.83
N ILE A 131 3.16 13.45 -17.08
CA ILE A 131 4.10 12.90 -16.11
C ILE A 131 4.26 13.83 -14.91
N TYR A 132 4.41 15.13 -15.15
CA TYR A 132 4.67 16.11 -14.08
C TYR A 132 3.45 16.30 -13.18
N GLY A 133 2.27 16.50 -13.75
CA GLY A 133 1.04 16.65 -12.97
C GLY A 133 0.68 15.37 -12.20
N THR A 134 0.91 14.20 -12.81
CA THR A 134 0.70 12.92 -12.09
C THR A 134 1.70 12.74 -10.96
N TRP A 135 2.96 13.13 -11.14
CA TRP A 135 3.98 13.05 -10.10
C TRP A 135 3.69 14.00 -8.93
N ASP A 136 3.27 15.23 -9.19
CA ASP A 136 2.88 16.20 -8.15
C ASP A 136 1.66 15.71 -7.34
N ALA A 137 0.64 15.22 -8.05
CA ALA A 137 -0.53 14.60 -7.41
C ALA A 137 -0.13 13.37 -6.58
N MET A 138 0.72 12.50 -7.10
CA MET A 138 1.21 11.32 -6.38
C MET A 138 2.01 11.68 -5.14
N THR A 139 2.85 12.71 -5.22
CA THR A 139 3.64 13.20 -4.09
C THR A 139 2.74 13.70 -2.98
N THR A 140 1.78 14.58 -3.30
CA THR A 140 0.79 15.11 -2.36
C THR A 140 -0.04 14.00 -1.72
N LEU A 141 -0.56 13.09 -2.53
CA LEU A 141 -1.36 11.95 -2.06
C LEU A 141 -0.54 11.00 -1.18
N SER A 142 0.73 10.77 -1.50
CA SER A 142 1.61 9.91 -0.71
C SER A 142 1.89 10.50 0.67
N ILE A 143 2.06 11.82 0.78
CA ILE A 143 2.24 12.50 2.08
C ILE A 143 0.99 12.34 2.96
N ILE A 144 -0.19 12.55 2.38
CA ILE A 144 -1.48 12.38 3.07
C ILE A 144 -1.65 10.92 3.50
N ALA A 145 -1.45 9.97 2.59
CA ALA A 145 -1.54 8.55 2.88
C ALA A 145 -0.58 8.12 3.99
N CYS A 146 0.70 8.50 3.90
CA CYS A 146 1.68 8.24 4.95
C CYS A 146 1.20 8.75 6.31
N SER A 147 0.63 9.95 6.38
CA SER A 147 0.09 10.51 7.63
C SER A 147 -1.06 9.69 8.21
N PHE A 148 -1.94 9.15 7.37
CA PHE A 148 -2.99 8.22 7.80
C PHE A 148 -2.44 6.86 8.22
N PHE A 149 -1.34 6.38 7.61
CA PHE A 149 -0.73 5.09 7.95
C PHE A 149 0.17 5.12 9.19
N PHE A 150 0.90 6.21 9.45
CA PHE A 150 1.55 6.42 10.75
C PHE A 150 0.55 6.56 11.90
N TYR A 151 -0.73 6.80 11.59
CA TYR A 151 -1.83 6.77 12.56
C TYR A 151 -2.25 5.33 12.94
N TYR A 152 -1.94 4.32 12.11
CA TYR A 152 -1.99 2.92 12.53
C TYR A 152 -0.81 2.66 13.46
N ARG A 153 -1.11 2.82 14.74
CA ARG A 153 -0.18 2.79 15.87
C ARG A 153 0.87 1.69 15.74
N THR A 154 2.13 2.08 15.90
CA THR A 154 3.24 1.14 16.02
C THR A 154 2.99 0.16 17.17
N LYS A 155 3.62 -1.03 17.14
CA LYS A 155 3.55 -1.99 18.25
C LYS A 155 3.81 -1.34 19.62
N GLY A 156 4.75 -0.40 19.70
CA GLY A 156 5.05 0.35 20.93
C GLY A 156 3.87 1.21 21.40
N GLN A 157 3.24 1.93 20.48
CA GLN A 157 2.05 2.72 20.79
C GLN A 157 0.88 1.81 21.21
N ASN A 158 0.61 0.72 20.47
CA ASN A 158 -0.43 -0.25 20.83
C ASN A 158 -0.21 -0.87 22.23
N ASN A 159 1.04 -1.21 22.57
CA ASN A 159 1.38 -1.71 23.90
C ASN A 159 1.11 -0.65 24.99
N MET A 160 1.48 0.61 24.74
CA MET A 160 1.26 1.70 25.68
C MET A 160 -0.22 1.97 25.94
N LEU A 161 -1.07 1.86 24.93
CA LEU A 161 -2.52 2.00 25.10
C LEU A 161 -3.15 0.84 25.81
N ARG A 162 -2.67 -0.38 25.55
CA ARG A 162 -3.10 -1.56 26.29
C ARG A 162 -2.79 -1.40 27.78
N LEU A 163 -1.58 -0.91 28.11
CA LEU A 163 -1.19 -0.59 29.48
C LEU A 163 -2.08 0.50 30.11
N GLN A 164 -2.39 1.57 29.37
CA GLN A 164 -3.29 2.63 29.85
C GLN A 164 -4.72 2.10 30.07
N TRP A 165 -5.19 1.22 29.18
CA TRP A 165 -6.50 0.58 29.29
C TRP A 165 -6.60 -0.33 30.51
N ASP A 166 -5.57 -1.14 30.76
CA ASP A 166 -5.51 -2.03 31.92
C ASP A 166 -5.46 -1.23 33.23
N LYS A 167 -4.74 -0.10 33.26
CA LYS A 167 -4.77 0.84 34.39
C LYS A 167 -6.16 1.44 34.62
N MET A 168 -6.86 1.85 33.56
CA MET A 168 -8.22 2.38 33.67
C MET A 168 -9.23 1.33 34.16
N LYS A 169 -9.14 0.08 33.68
CA LYS A 169 -9.97 -1.04 34.17
C LYS A 169 -9.76 -1.31 35.64
N LYS A 170 -8.50 -1.39 36.10
CA LYS A 170 -8.18 -1.58 37.52
C LYS A 170 -8.74 -0.44 38.38
N LYS A 171 -8.59 0.81 37.95
CA LYS A 171 -9.12 1.98 38.66
C LYS A 171 -10.65 2.00 38.71
N THR A 172 -11.31 1.57 37.63
CA THR A 172 -12.78 1.46 37.58
C THR A 172 -13.29 0.38 38.54
N ASN A 173 -12.62 -0.78 38.62
CA ASN A 173 -12.99 -1.86 39.53
C ASN A 173 -12.73 -1.50 41.01
N LEU A 174 -11.65 -0.76 41.31
CA LEU A 174 -11.43 -0.24 42.67
C LEU A 174 -12.53 0.74 43.09
N ASN A 175 -12.92 1.63 42.19
CA ASN A 175 -13.96 2.62 42.46
C ASN A 175 -15.36 2.00 42.59
N SER A 176 -15.63 0.84 42.00
CA SER A 176 -16.89 0.11 42.22
C SER A 176 -16.90 -0.61 43.56
N LEU A 177 -15.78 -1.22 43.97
CA LEU A 177 -15.65 -1.85 45.29
C LEU A 177 -15.77 -0.85 46.45
N GLN A 178 -15.31 0.39 46.27
CA GLN A 178 -15.47 1.46 47.25
C GLN A 178 -16.89 2.06 47.32
N ARG A 179 -17.78 1.73 46.39
CA ARG A 179 -19.19 2.18 46.39
C ARG A 179 -20.15 1.13 46.94
N GLU A 180 -19.68 -0.10 47.16
CA GLU A 180 -20.43 -1.22 47.73
C GLU A 180 -20.12 -1.43 49.23
N LEU A 181 -19.27 -0.58 49.81
CA LEU A 181 -19.00 -0.43 51.24
C LEU A 181 -19.60 0.89 51.74
#